data_AF-A0A211ZIZ2-F1
#
_entry.id   AF-A0A211ZIZ2-F1
#
_cell.length_a   1.000
_cell.length_b   1.000
_cell.length_c   1.000
_cell.angle_alpha   90.00
_cell.angle_beta   90.00
_cell.angle_gamma   90.00
#
_symmetry.space_group_name_H-M   'P 1'
#
loop_
_entity.id
_entity.type
_entity.pdbx_description
1 polymer ?
#
loop_
_entity_poly.entity_id
_entity_poly.type
_entity_poly.pdbx_seq_one_letter_code
_entity_poly.pdbx_strand_id
1 'polypeptide(L)'
;MIPAPIEPAPDAGQQRGDEAQPISEAAFTQRLADYGAMLNGRMRWQLTGKLPGVAPFTIVVTIELDGTISSATVTQSTGEPDVDRQALQRVLALSPLPPPPIRLEHLRLQGRAFPQQ
;
A
#
# COMPACT_ATOMS: atom_id res chain seq x y z
N MET A 1 50.53 34.25 -9.15
CA MET A 1 51.39 33.28 -8.44
C MET A 1 50.81 33.09 -7.05
N ILE A 2 50.81 31.86 -6.56
CA ILE A 2 49.81 31.24 -5.68
C ILE A 2 50.16 31.43 -4.18
N PRO A 3 49.23 31.77 -3.27
CA PRO A 3 49.43 31.55 -1.83
C PRO A 3 49.01 30.13 -1.40
N ALA A 4 49.78 29.60 -0.44
CA ALA A 4 49.81 28.24 0.09
C ALA A 4 48.50 27.74 0.77
N PRO A 5 48.36 26.42 1.01
CA PRO A 5 47.09 25.79 1.37
C PRO A 5 46.73 26.02 2.84
N ILE A 6 45.45 26.27 3.08
CA ILE A 6 44.85 26.38 4.42
C ILE A 6 44.66 24.94 4.92
N GLU A 7 45.39 24.55 5.96
CA GLU A 7 45.18 23.27 6.65
C GLU A 7 43.77 23.25 7.28
N PRO A 8 42.92 22.25 7.01
CA PRO A 8 41.69 22.06 7.77
C PRO A 8 42.03 21.39 9.10
N ALA A 9 41.72 22.07 10.21
CA ALA A 9 41.79 21.51 11.56
C ALA A 9 40.95 20.22 11.66
N PRO A 10 41.43 19.16 12.33
CA PRO A 10 40.57 18.09 12.77
C PRO A 10 39.93 18.44 14.11
N ASP A 11 38.74 17.89 14.32
CA ASP A 11 38.21 17.43 15.60
C ASP A 11 36.93 18.11 16.15
N ALA A 12 35.90 17.27 16.13
CA ALA A 12 34.87 17.09 17.16
C ALA A 12 33.82 18.18 17.41
N GLY A 13 32.66 17.94 16.81
CA GLY A 13 31.36 18.46 17.25
C GLY A 13 30.26 17.44 16.95
N GLN A 14 30.36 16.27 17.58
CA GLN A 14 29.34 15.22 17.59
C GLN A 14 28.04 15.78 18.21
N GLN A 15 26.94 15.63 17.48
CA GLN A 15 25.53 15.48 17.91
C GLN A 15 24.50 16.58 17.53
N ARG A 16 23.43 16.06 16.90
CA ARG A 16 22.01 16.39 17.10
C ARG A 16 21.33 17.24 16.00
N GLY A 17 21.05 16.60 14.88
CA GLY A 17 19.70 16.54 14.31
C GLY A 17 19.50 15.07 13.94
N ASP A 18 18.55 14.30 14.48
CA ASP A 18 17.13 14.35 14.13
C ASP A 18 16.84 14.88 12.72
N GLU A 19 17.72 14.58 11.77
CA GLU A 19 17.31 14.52 10.37
C GLU A 19 16.38 13.32 10.31
N ALA A 20 15.08 13.60 10.29
CA ALA A 20 14.06 12.63 9.91
C ALA A 20 14.55 11.98 8.61
N GLN A 21 15.21 10.83 8.73
CA GLN A 21 15.77 10.14 7.58
C GLN A 21 14.60 9.96 6.63
N PRO A 22 14.71 10.44 5.37
CA PRO A 22 13.67 10.17 4.40
C PRO A 22 13.49 8.66 4.41
N ILE A 23 12.31 8.21 4.83
CA ILE A 23 11.97 6.79 4.90
C ILE A 23 12.42 6.17 3.59
N SER A 24 13.46 5.33 3.65
CA SER A 24 14.06 4.79 2.44
C SER A 24 12.96 4.10 1.63
N GLU A 25 13.01 4.21 0.30
CA GLU A 25 11.99 3.64 -0.59
C GLU A 25 11.68 2.16 -0.28
N ALA A 26 12.71 1.40 0.14
CA ALA A 26 12.58 0.03 0.62
C ALA A 26 11.74 -0.10 1.91
N ALA A 27 11.95 0.76 2.91
CA ALA A 27 11.20 0.75 4.17
C ALA A 27 9.73 1.18 3.96
N PHE A 28 9.50 2.13 3.05
CA PHE A 28 8.16 2.49 2.59
C PHE A 28 7.46 1.30 1.93
N THR A 29 8.14 0.66 0.97
CA THR A 29 7.61 -0.52 0.25
C THR A 29 7.29 -1.67 1.18
N GLN A 30 8.14 -1.90 2.19
CA GLN A 30 7.92 -2.94 3.20
C GLN A 30 6.67 -2.64 4.04
N ARG A 31 6.53 -1.42 4.58
CA ARG A 31 5.34 -1.02 5.36
C ARG A 31 4.06 -1.09 4.53
N LEU A 32 4.12 -0.72 3.26
CA LEU A 32 3.01 -0.87 2.32
C LEU A 32 2.63 -2.35 2.16
N ALA A 33 3.61 -3.23 1.98
CA ALA A 33 3.39 -4.67 1.86
C ALA A 33 2.81 -5.28 3.14
N ASP A 34 3.31 -4.89 4.32
CA ASP A 34 2.81 -5.36 5.62
C ASP A 34 1.37 -4.90 5.87
N TYR A 35 1.06 -3.63 5.60
CA TYR A 35 -0.30 -3.11 5.76
C TYR A 35 -1.26 -3.74 4.75
N GLY A 36 -0.80 -3.90 3.50
CA GLY A 36 -1.52 -4.65 2.47
C GLY A 36 -1.81 -6.08 2.88
N ALA A 37 -0.81 -6.81 3.40
CA ALA A 37 -0.96 -8.18 3.87
C ALA A 37 -1.93 -8.27 5.06
N MET A 38 -1.88 -7.31 6.00
CA MET A 38 -2.83 -7.22 7.11
C MET A 38 -4.26 -7.04 6.60
N LEU A 39 -4.47 -6.09 5.70
CA LEU A 39 -5.78 -5.84 5.08
C LEU A 39 -6.27 -7.05 4.30
N ASN A 40 -5.38 -7.64 3.49
CA ASN A 40 -5.67 -8.80 2.67
C ASN A 40 -6.02 -10.03 3.52
N GLY A 41 -5.33 -10.22 4.64
CA GLY A 41 -5.62 -11.28 5.61
C GLY A 41 -6.92 -11.07 6.38
N ARG A 42 -7.29 -9.81 6.66
CA ARG A 42 -8.60 -9.47 7.24
C ARG A 42 -9.74 -9.66 6.23
N MET A 43 -9.47 -9.40 4.95
CA MET A 43 -10.42 -9.63 3.86
C MET A 43 -10.52 -11.12 3.53
N ARG A 44 -11.50 -11.78 4.14
CA ARG A 44 -11.98 -13.06 3.58
C ARG A 44 -12.67 -12.75 2.26
N TRP A 45 -11.93 -12.84 1.16
CA TRP A 45 -12.41 -12.69 -0.23
C TRP A 45 -13.32 -13.85 -0.65
N GLN A 46 -14.32 -14.19 0.16
CA GLN A 46 -15.36 -15.16 -0.17
C GLN A 46 -16.34 -14.53 -1.17
N LEU A 47 -15.80 -14.00 -2.27
CA LEU A 47 -16.59 -13.49 -3.38
C LEU A 47 -17.01 -14.70 -4.21
N THR A 48 -18.31 -14.85 -4.39
CA THR A 48 -18.89 -15.90 -5.23
C THR A 48 -19.63 -15.28 -6.39
N GLY A 49 -19.55 -15.89 -7.57
CA GLY A 49 -20.31 -15.45 -8.73
C GLY A 49 -20.35 -16.52 -9.83
N LYS A 50 -20.89 -16.14 -10.99
CA LYS A 50 -20.97 -17.02 -12.17
C LYS A 50 -19.61 -17.12 -12.88
N LEU A 51 -18.63 -17.63 -12.16
CA LEU A 51 -17.28 -17.80 -12.68
C LEU A 51 -17.11 -19.21 -13.26
N PRO A 52 -16.34 -19.38 -14.35
CA PRO A 52 -16.01 -20.71 -14.89
C PRO A 52 -15.07 -21.51 -13.96
N GLY A 53 -14.49 -20.86 -12.95
CA GLY A 53 -13.56 -21.45 -12.00
C GLY A 53 -13.09 -20.41 -10.97
N VAL A 54 -12.02 -20.73 -10.24
CA VAL A 54 -11.41 -19.77 -9.31
C VAL A 54 -10.69 -18.68 -10.11
N ALA A 55 -11.12 -17.44 -9.96
CA ALA A 55 -10.57 -16.30 -10.70
C ALA A 55 -9.81 -15.35 -9.77
N PRO A 56 -8.52 -15.05 -10.03
CA PRO A 56 -7.79 -14.03 -9.28
C PRO A 56 -8.24 -12.61 -9.69
N PHE A 57 -8.18 -11.67 -8.76
CA PHE A 57 -8.36 -10.25 -9.04
C PHE A 57 -7.38 -9.39 -8.23
N THR A 58 -7.14 -8.19 -8.76
CA THR A 58 -6.30 -7.18 -8.11
C THR A 58 -7.02 -5.83 -8.13
N ILE A 59 -7.13 -5.20 -6.97
CA ILE A 59 -7.64 -3.85 -6.79
C ILE A 59 -6.49 -2.98 -6.29
N VAL A 60 -6.30 -1.83 -6.92
CA VAL A 60 -5.39 -0.79 -6.46
C VAL A 60 -6.21 0.25 -5.70
N VAL A 61 -5.82 0.56 -4.47
CA VAL A 61 -6.45 1.59 -3.65
C VAL A 61 -5.47 2.65 -3.19
N THR A 62 -6.02 3.83 -2.95
CA THR A 62 -5.33 4.93 -2.27
C THR A 62 -5.99 5.14 -0.93
N ILE A 63 -5.19 5.11 0.14
CA ILE A 63 -5.62 5.31 1.52
C ILE A 63 -4.89 6.52 2.07
N GLU A 64 -5.67 7.48 2.55
CA GLU A 64 -5.17 8.70 3.17
C GLU A 64 -4.70 8.42 4.62
N LEU A 65 -3.97 9.38 5.21
CA LEU A 65 -3.39 9.23 6.56
C LEU A 65 -4.44 9.07 7.67
N ASP A 66 -5.67 9.51 7.43
CA ASP A 66 -6.82 9.33 8.31
C ASP A 66 -7.47 7.94 8.20
N GLY A 67 -7.00 7.10 7.26
CA GLY A 67 -7.57 5.79 6.96
C GLY A 67 -8.74 5.83 5.97
N THR A 68 -9.05 6.98 5.38
CA THR A 68 -10.08 7.11 4.35
C THR A 68 -9.57 6.55 3.03
N ILE A 69 -10.40 5.76 2.34
CA ILE A 69 -10.08 5.29 0.98
C ILE A 69 -10.47 6.40 0.00
N SER A 70 -9.49 7.07 -0.60
CA SER A 70 -9.75 8.15 -1.57
C SER A 70 -9.97 7.63 -3.00
N SER A 71 -9.46 6.44 -3.32
CA SER A 71 -9.63 5.82 -4.64
C SER A 71 -9.56 4.29 -4.56
N ALA A 72 -10.31 3.61 -5.42
CA ALA A 72 -10.28 2.16 -5.58
C ALA A 72 -10.56 1.77 -7.04
N THR A 73 -9.61 1.07 -7.67
CA THR A 73 -9.64 0.72 -9.09
C THR A 73 -9.26 -0.74 -9.29
N VAL A 74 -10.07 -1.50 -10.03
CA VAL A 74 -9.73 -2.88 -10.43
C VAL A 74 -8.67 -2.83 -11.53
N THR A 75 -7.50 -3.41 -11.28
CA THR A 75 -6.41 -3.51 -12.28
C THR A 75 -6.30 -4.90 -12.90
N GLN A 76 -6.83 -5.92 -12.22
CA GLN A 76 -7.01 -7.26 -12.77
C GLN A 76 -8.42 -7.73 -12.44
N SER A 77 -9.23 -7.87 -13.48
CA SER A 77 -10.63 -8.31 -13.40
C SER A 77 -10.72 -9.84 -13.28
N THR A 78 -11.76 -10.32 -12.59
CA THR A 78 -12.13 -11.74 -12.57
C THR A 78 -12.76 -12.24 -13.87
N GLY A 79 -13.12 -11.32 -14.79
CA GLY A 79 -13.92 -11.59 -15.99
C GLY A 79 -15.43 -11.47 -15.76
N GLU A 80 -15.88 -11.40 -14.50
CA GLU A 80 -17.30 -11.25 -14.15
C GLU A 80 -17.55 -9.88 -13.49
N PRO A 81 -18.33 -8.98 -14.13
CA PRO A 81 -18.51 -7.62 -13.65
C PRO A 81 -19.21 -7.53 -12.29
N ASP A 82 -20.13 -8.46 -11.99
CA ASP A 82 -20.80 -8.54 -10.69
C ASP A 82 -19.83 -8.91 -9.55
N VAL A 83 -18.84 -9.76 -9.83
CA VAL A 83 -17.82 -10.16 -8.85
C VAL A 83 -16.85 -9.01 -8.62
N ASP A 84 -16.40 -8.35 -9.68
CA ASP A 84 -15.50 -7.20 -9.57
C ASP A 84 -16.16 -6.04 -8.83
N ARG A 85 -17.45 -5.79 -9.07
CA ARG A 85 -18.23 -4.78 -8.33
C ARG A 85 -18.34 -5.14 -6.85
N GLN A 86 -18.61 -6.40 -6.52
CA GLN A 86 -18.63 -6.85 -5.13
C GLN A 86 -17.26 -6.68 -4.46
N ALA A 87 -16.17 -6.97 -5.18
CA ALA A 87 -14.81 -6.76 -4.69
C ALA A 87 -14.56 -5.28 -4.35
N LEU A 88 -14.91 -4.36 -5.27
CA LEU A 88 -14.82 -2.93 -5.04
C LEU A 88 -15.68 -2.47 -3.86
N GLN A 89 -16.94 -2.89 -3.80
CA GLN A 89 -17.85 -2.55 -2.69
C GLN A 89 -17.29 -3.02 -1.35
N ARG A 90 -16.69 -4.21 -1.31
CA ARG A 90 -16.09 -4.76 -0.10
C ARG A 90 -14.89 -3.95 0.36
N VAL A 91 -14.07 -3.49 -0.58
CA VAL A 91 -12.94 -2.61 -0.31
C VAL A 91 -13.41 -1.25 0.21
N LEU A 92 -14.37 -0.62 -0.46
CA LEU A 92 -14.93 0.67 -0.02
C LEU A 92 -15.61 0.57 1.35
N ALA A 93 -16.26 -0.56 1.65
CA ALA A 93 -16.88 -0.83 2.95
C ALA A 93 -15.88 -0.98 4.11
N LEU A 94 -14.58 -1.11 3.83
CA LEU A 94 -13.55 -1.08 4.88
C LEU A 94 -13.23 0.32 5.36
N SER A 95 -13.61 1.35 4.61
CA SER A 95 -13.38 2.73 5.02
C SER A 95 -14.35 3.12 6.15
N PRO A 96 -13.88 3.84 7.19
CA PRO A 96 -12.49 4.20 7.45
C PRO A 96 -11.67 3.05 8.03
N LEU A 97 -10.45 2.89 7.51
CA LEU A 97 -9.47 1.93 8.01
C LEU A 97 -8.70 2.52 9.20
N PRO A 98 -7.99 1.69 10.00
CA PRO A 98 -7.07 2.22 10.99
C PRO A 98 -6.04 3.14 10.32
N PRO A 99 -5.79 4.35 10.85
CA PRO A 99 -4.93 5.33 10.21
C PRO A 99 -3.56 4.70 9.94
N PRO A 100 -3.14 4.63 8.67
CA PRO A 100 -1.86 4.05 8.35
C PRO A 100 -0.72 4.95 8.85
N PRO A 101 0.46 4.39 9.15
CA PRO A 101 1.61 5.19 9.60
C PRO A 101 2.14 6.17 8.54
N ILE A 102 1.73 5.98 7.28
CA ILE A 102 2.11 6.75 6.09
C ILE A 102 0.93 6.75 5.11
N ARG A 103 0.86 7.75 4.22
CA ARG A 103 -0.10 7.75 3.12
C ARG A 103 0.20 6.53 2.22
N LEU A 104 -0.82 5.74 1.90
CA LEU A 104 -0.67 4.55 1.08
C LEU A 104 -1.23 4.82 -0.30
N GLU A 105 -0.34 5.05 -1.25
CA GLU A 105 -0.69 5.20 -2.65
C GLU A 105 -0.43 3.89 -3.39
N HIS A 106 -1.31 3.55 -4.32
CA HIS A 106 -1.19 2.35 -5.15
C HIS A 106 -1.16 1.01 -4.37
N LEU A 107 -1.82 0.94 -3.21
CA LEU A 107 -1.88 -0.28 -2.42
C LEU A 107 -2.63 -1.37 -3.21
N ARG A 108 -1.96 -2.50 -3.46
CA ARG A 108 -2.55 -3.64 -4.17
C ARG A 108 -3.20 -4.61 -3.21
N LEU A 109 -4.50 -4.79 -3.36
CA LEU A 109 -5.31 -5.78 -2.69
C LEU A 109 -5.60 -6.92 -3.66
N GLN A 110 -5.21 -8.13 -3.29
CA GLN A 110 -5.26 -9.31 -4.18
C GLN A 110 -6.09 -10.41 -3.55
N GLY A 111 -7.12 -10.84 -4.26
CA GLY A 111 -8.03 -11.88 -3.82
C GLY A 111 -8.26 -12.95 -4.87
N ARG A 112 -9.05 -13.94 -4.48
CA ARG A 112 -9.56 -14.98 -5.39
C ARG A 112 -11.06 -15.06 -5.21
N ALA A 113 -11.78 -15.02 -6.31
CA ALA A 113 -13.21 -15.27 -6.33
C ALA A 113 -13.48 -16.73 -6.70
N PHE A 114 -14.57 -17.27 -6.18
CA PHE A 114 -14.93 -18.68 -6.31
C PHE A 114 -16.23 -18.81 -7.11
N PRO A 115 -16.40 -19.90 -7.89
CA PRO A 115 -17.67 -20.16 -8.54
C PRO A 115 -18.77 -20.36 -7.50
N GLN A 116 -19.93 -19.78 -7.74
CA GLN A 116 -21.13 -20.04 -6.96
C GLN A 116 -21.59 -21.47 -7.25
N GLN A 117 -21.69 -22.29 -6.20
CA GLN A 117 -22.17 -23.68 -6.28
C GLN A 117 -23.69 -23.75 -6.32
#